data_AF-A0ABD6E5X5-F1
#
_entry.id   AF-A0ABD6E5X5-F1
#
_cell.length_a   1.000
_cell.length_b   1.000
_cell.length_c   1.000
_cell.angle_alpha   90.00
_cell.angle_beta   90.00
_cell.angle_gamma   90.00
#
_symmetry.space_group_name_H-M   'P 1'
#
loop_
_entity.id
_entity.type
_entity.pdbx_description
1 polymer ?
#
loop_
_entity_poly.entity_id
_entity_poly.type
_entity_poly.pdbx_seq_one_letter_code
_entity_poly.pdbx_strand_id
1 'polypeptide(L)'
;MWLFVFIACLIPSVKAIGLAEGIYCGLENCYDVLSIDRNEFKEKQKDLPRIYRQLVRRYHPDTVKDPAEKEKAVKRFQVIATAYEVLKDDDTRSDYDYYLDHPEERYYNYYQYYRRRVAPKVDVRIVIVVTICLISIFQYISAQQKYQEALSYAFKQEKYRLRAKEVAKQRGINLDDGRGKSKKINKEIAEAVIQSIIEENMDIRGGYKKPSFYDTLLWNIIILPLNLSRYVWWYCAWIIKYNIRKEDYDEEAKLYLIRKKMGLSGSMFNALTEEERAGYLAEELWKEEAYEKWKDKREELEREKLANSGAYKRYIRYMRNQAGNTISFLDE
;
A
#
# COMPACT_ATOMS: atom_id res chain seq x y z
N MET A 1 66.02 -0.16 39.96
CA MET A 1 64.75 -0.54 40.61
C MET A 1 64.00 0.69 41.12
N TRP A 2 63.81 1.76 40.33
CA TRP A 2 63.14 3.00 40.77
C TRP A 2 62.46 3.73 39.59
N LEU A 3 61.81 3.01 38.68
CA LEU A 3 61.17 3.62 37.49
C LEU A 3 59.72 3.18 37.23
N PHE A 4 59.13 2.34 38.11
CA PHE A 4 57.78 1.81 37.90
C PHE A 4 56.68 2.40 38.80
N VAL A 5 56.98 3.38 39.66
CA VAL A 5 56.02 3.87 40.68
C VAL A 5 55.31 5.18 40.28
N PHE A 6 55.71 5.84 39.19
CA PHE A 6 55.21 7.20 38.87
C PHE A 6 54.08 7.31 37.82
N ILE A 7 53.52 6.20 37.32
CA ILE A 7 52.53 6.23 36.22
C ILE A 7 51.07 6.03 36.71
N ALA A 8 50.82 6.00 38.02
CA ALA A 8 49.46 5.77 38.55
C ALA A 8 48.60 7.03 38.77
N CYS A 9 49.10 8.25 38.49
CA CYS A 9 48.44 9.48 38.97
C CYS A 9 47.81 10.40 37.90
N LEU A 10 47.49 9.89 36.71
CA LEU A 10 46.79 10.66 35.67
C LEU A 10 45.67 9.83 35.03
N ILE A 11 44.74 9.33 35.84
CA ILE A 11 43.42 8.96 35.33
C ILE A 11 42.50 10.13 35.69
N PRO A 12 42.08 10.98 34.73
CA PRO A 12 41.04 11.96 35.02
C PRO A 12 39.79 11.19 35.48
N SER A 13 39.26 11.59 36.64
CA SER A 13 38.01 11.08 37.19
C SER A 13 36.85 11.39 36.23
N VAL A 14 36.61 10.52 35.25
CA VAL A 14 35.43 10.60 34.38
C VAL A 14 34.22 10.16 35.21
N LYS A 15 33.51 11.13 35.81
CA LYS A 15 32.27 10.91 36.58
C LYS A 15 31.04 10.59 35.72
N ALA A 16 31.21 10.34 34.42
CA ALA A 16 30.11 10.19 33.45
C ALA A 16 29.98 8.77 32.87
N ILE A 17 30.25 7.73 33.68
CA ILE A 17 30.08 6.33 33.26
C ILE A 17 28.57 6.05 33.16
N GLY A 18 28.02 6.07 31.94
CA GLY A 18 26.60 5.79 31.67
C GLY A 18 25.87 6.88 30.87
N LEU A 19 26.47 8.06 30.68
CA LEU A 19 25.87 9.14 29.89
C LEU A 19 26.22 9.05 28.40
N ALA A 20 25.26 9.34 27.54
CA ALA A 20 25.43 9.36 26.08
C ALA A 20 25.47 10.80 25.53
N GLU A 21 26.51 11.10 24.74
CA GLU A 21 26.81 12.44 24.19
C GLU A 21 25.68 13.03 23.32
N GLY A 22 24.88 12.19 22.66
CA GLY A 22 23.86 12.62 21.69
C GLY A 22 22.45 12.89 22.26
N ILE A 23 22.24 12.73 23.57
CA ILE A 23 20.91 12.88 24.20
C ILE A 23 21.01 13.78 25.45
N TYR A 24 19.91 14.49 25.75
CA TYR A 24 19.83 15.43 26.88
C TYR A 24 21.01 16.43 26.91
N CYS A 25 21.73 16.53 28.02
CA CYS A 25 22.88 17.42 28.21
C CYS A 25 24.23 16.78 27.81
N GLY A 26 24.21 15.66 27.09
CA GLY A 26 25.40 14.93 26.65
C GLY A 26 26.10 14.22 27.80
N LEU A 27 27.39 14.50 27.99
CA LEU A 27 28.22 13.89 29.04
C LEU A 27 28.11 14.59 30.40
N GLU A 28 27.38 15.70 30.48
CA GLU A 28 27.13 16.43 31.72
C GLU A 28 25.72 16.14 32.27
N ASN A 29 25.57 16.17 33.60
CA ASN A 29 24.26 16.07 34.21
C ASN A 29 23.51 17.40 34.09
N CYS A 30 22.26 17.37 33.63
CA CYS A 30 21.42 18.56 33.46
C CYS A 30 21.13 19.31 34.78
N TYR A 31 21.10 18.58 35.90
CA TYR A 31 20.98 19.17 37.25
C TYR A 31 22.22 20.00 37.60
N ASP A 32 23.41 19.44 37.34
CA ASP A 32 24.69 20.10 37.59
C ASP A 32 24.90 21.33 36.70
N VAL A 33 24.46 21.26 35.43
CA VAL A 33 24.50 22.39 34.48
C VAL A 33 23.77 23.60 35.02
N LEU A 34 22.62 23.39 35.69
CA LEU A 34 21.83 24.45 36.32
C LEU A 34 22.19 24.69 37.79
N SER A 35 23.18 23.97 38.33
CA SER A 35 23.62 24.08 39.73
C SER A 35 22.49 23.82 40.74
N ILE A 36 21.63 22.84 40.45
CA ILE A 36 20.52 22.41 41.32
C ILE A 36 20.80 20.96 41.69
N ASP A 37 20.72 20.60 42.98
CA ASP A 37 20.77 19.19 43.37
C ASP A 37 19.45 18.49 43.02
N ARG A 38 19.53 17.26 42.49
CA ARG A 38 18.37 16.45 42.09
C ARG A 38 17.41 16.24 43.26
N ASN A 39 17.95 16.02 44.47
CA ASN A 39 17.15 15.78 45.67
C ASN A 39 16.36 17.02 46.12
N GLU A 40 16.92 18.21 45.88
CA GLU A 40 16.31 19.50 46.24
C GLU A 40 15.45 20.08 45.11
N PHE A 41 15.31 19.37 43.98
CA PHE A 41 14.66 19.90 42.78
C PHE A 41 13.20 20.32 43.06
N LYS A 42 12.47 19.55 43.87
CA LYS A 42 11.06 19.85 44.19
C LYS A 42 10.89 21.20 44.89
N GLU A 43 11.85 21.58 45.74
CA GLU A 43 11.84 22.86 46.44
C GLU A 43 12.30 24.01 45.51
N LYS A 44 13.29 23.72 44.66
CA LYS A 44 13.91 24.69 43.73
C LYS A 44 13.20 24.81 42.38
N GLN A 45 12.17 24.01 42.09
CA GLN A 45 11.46 24.01 40.80
C GLN A 45 10.89 25.40 40.46
N LYS A 46 10.39 26.13 41.46
CA LYS A 46 9.88 27.50 41.29
C LYS A 46 10.98 28.51 40.93
N ASP A 47 12.20 28.25 41.38
CA ASP A 47 13.38 29.09 41.13
C ASP A 47 14.10 28.73 39.82
N LEU A 48 13.76 27.60 39.19
CA LEU A 48 14.34 27.13 37.93
C LEU A 48 14.37 28.22 36.83
N PRO A 49 13.30 29.00 36.57
CA PRO A 49 13.33 30.06 35.56
C PRO A 49 14.25 31.22 35.95
N ARG A 50 14.41 31.50 37.25
CA ARG A 50 15.32 32.56 37.75
C ARG A 50 16.77 32.16 37.52
N ILE A 51 17.11 30.93 37.89
CA ILE A 51 18.46 30.36 37.76
C ILE A 51 18.87 30.29 36.28
N TYR A 52 17.98 29.79 35.42
CA TYR A 52 18.20 29.75 33.98
C TYR A 52 18.50 31.14 33.39
N ARG A 53 17.70 32.17 33.71
CA ARG A 53 17.93 33.55 33.22
C ARG A 53 19.28 34.11 33.69
N GLN A 54 19.70 33.81 34.90
CA GLN A 54 20.99 34.25 35.44
C GLN A 54 22.16 33.60 34.68
N LEU A 55 22.08 32.30 34.41
CA LEU A 55 23.10 31.56 33.65
C LEU A 55 23.14 32.02 32.19
N VAL A 56 21.99 32.22 31.55
CA VAL A 56 21.89 32.75 30.19
C VAL A 56 22.58 34.11 30.07
N ARG A 57 22.33 35.04 31.00
CA ARG A 57 22.97 36.37 30.96
C ARG A 57 24.49 36.28 31.09
N ARG A 58 25.00 35.32 31.86
CA ARG A 58 26.43 35.11 32.08
C ARG A 58 27.14 34.49 30.87
N TYR A 59 26.48 33.55 30.19
CA TYR A 59 27.05 32.80 29.07
C TYR A 59 26.49 33.25 27.71
N HIS A 60 25.90 34.44 27.62
CA HIS A 60 25.35 34.95 26.38
C HIS A 60 26.49 35.26 25.39
N PRO A 61 26.47 34.75 24.15
CA PRO A 61 27.57 34.94 23.20
C PRO A 61 27.83 36.40 22.83
N ASP A 62 26.85 37.29 22.99
CA ASP A 62 27.02 38.74 22.73
C ASP A 62 27.84 39.47 23.81
N THR A 63 28.03 38.87 24.98
CA THR A 63 28.85 39.47 26.05
C THR A 63 30.34 39.22 25.83
N VAL A 64 30.70 38.29 24.93
CA VAL A 64 32.07 37.84 24.69
C VAL A 64 32.56 38.38 23.34
N LYS A 65 33.68 39.12 23.36
CA LYS A 65 34.25 39.75 22.16
C LYS A 65 35.24 38.87 21.41
N ASP A 66 35.94 37.97 22.11
CA ASP A 66 36.92 37.07 21.51
C ASP A 66 36.22 35.93 20.74
N PRO A 67 36.51 35.70 19.44
CA PRO A 67 35.92 34.59 18.68
C PRO A 67 36.12 33.21 19.30
N ALA A 68 37.29 32.92 19.90
CA ALA A 68 37.57 31.60 20.46
C ALA A 68 36.75 31.33 21.75
N GLU A 69 36.57 32.36 22.58
CA GLU A 69 35.72 32.29 23.76
C GLU A 69 34.24 32.33 23.40
N LYS A 70 33.87 33.01 22.31
CA LYS A 70 32.50 33.07 21.81
C LYS A 70 31.99 31.68 21.44
N GLU A 71 32.80 30.85 20.78
CA GLU A 71 32.42 29.47 20.48
C GLU A 71 32.15 28.64 21.75
N LYS A 72 32.96 28.81 22.79
CA LYS A 72 32.75 28.15 24.09
C LYS A 72 31.47 28.64 24.77
N ALA A 73 31.20 29.95 24.71
CA ALA A 73 29.98 30.55 25.24
C ALA A 73 28.74 30.02 24.51
N VAL A 74 28.78 29.88 23.17
CA VAL A 74 27.68 29.29 22.38
C VAL A 74 27.40 27.86 22.80
N LYS A 75 28.42 27.00 22.90
CA LYS A 75 28.26 25.61 23.35
C LYS A 75 27.67 25.54 24.75
N ARG A 76 28.18 26.36 25.68
CA ARG A 76 27.67 26.40 27.06
C ARG A 76 26.23 26.87 27.12
N PHE A 77 25.88 27.89 26.34
CA PHE A 77 24.53 28.42 26.22
C PHE A 77 23.55 27.34 25.72
N GLN A 78 23.92 26.57 24.69
CA GLN A 78 23.12 25.47 24.17
C GLN A 78 22.85 24.38 25.23
N VAL A 79 23.89 24.00 25.99
CA VAL A 79 23.75 23.01 27.07
C VAL A 79 22.85 23.53 28.20
N ILE A 80 22.97 24.81 28.58
CA ILE A 80 22.10 25.45 29.59
C ILE A 80 20.64 25.49 29.12
N ALA A 81 20.40 25.83 27.85
CA ALA A 81 19.06 25.82 27.27
C ALA A 81 18.45 24.41 27.28
N THR A 82 19.23 23.42 26.87
CA THR A 82 18.80 22.01 26.84
C THR A 82 18.49 21.49 28.25
N ALA A 83 19.36 21.78 29.23
CA ALA A 83 19.12 21.42 30.63
C ALA A 83 17.82 22.01 31.18
N TYR A 84 17.56 23.28 30.87
CA TYR A 84 16.32 23.94 31.29
C TYR A 84 15.09 23.33 30.62
N GLU A 85 15.13 23.03 29.32
CA GLU A 85 14.03 22.37 28.61
C GLU A 85 13.70 21.00 29.22
N VAL A 86 14.72 20.19 29.50
CA VAL A 86 14.57 18.83 30.05
C VAL A 86 13.98 18.86 31.45
N LEU A 87 14.45 19.76 32.32
CA LEU A 87 14.00 19.82 33.72
C LEU A 87 12.69 20.60 33.92
N LYS A 88 12.30 21.45 32.96
CA LYS A 88 11.09 22.29 33.07
C LYS A 88 9.80 21.49 32.94
N ASP A 89 9.75 20.57 31.99
CA ASP A 89 8.58 19.71 31.75
C ASP A 89 8.68 18.46 32.64
N ASP A 90 7.64 18.22 33.44
CA ASP A 90 7.62 17.15 34.44
C ASP A 90 7.79 15.77 33.77
N ASP A 91 7.21 15.60 32.59
CA ASP A 91 7.28 14.33 31.88
C ASP A 91 8.70 14.11 31.29
N THR A 92 9.33 15.14 30.71
CA THR A 92 10.72 15.00 30.20
C THR A 92 11.72 14.84 31.33
N ARG A 93 11.46 15.47 32.49
CA ARG A 93 12.25 15.28 33.70
C ARG A 93 12.13 13.85 34.19
N SER A 94 10.92 13.28 34.21
CA SER A 94 10.71 11.89 34.62
C SER A 94 11.49 10.91 33.74
N ASP A 95 11.52 11.12 32.42
CA ASP A 95 12.30 10.28 31.50
C ASP A 95 13.81 10.48 31.68
N TYR A 96 14.24 11.71 32.01
CA TYR A 96 15.63 12.00 32.32
C TYR A 96 16.08 11.36 33.63
N ASP A 97 15.24 11.42 34.66
CA ASP A 97 15.45 10.77 35.95
C ASP A 97 15.55 9.24 35.77
N TYR A 98 14.64 8.65 34.99
CA TYR A 98 14.70 7.23 34.64
C TYR A 98 15.99 6.88 33.91
N TYR A 99 16.42 7.71 32.95
CA TYR A 99 17.69 7.51 32.24
C TYR A 99 18.91 7.57 33.17
N LEU A 100 18.90 8.45 34.18
CA LEU A 100 19.97 8.53 35.18
C LEU A 100 19.97 7.31 36.12
N ASP A 101 18.80 6.77 36.45
CA ASP A 101 18.66 5.61 37.34
C ASP A 101 18.95 4.28 36.62
N HIS A 102 18.70 4.21 35.29
CA HIS A 102 18.84 3.03 34.45
C HIS A 102 19.73 3.28 33.21
N PRO A 103 21.03 3.57 33.37
CA PRO A 103 21.94 3.81 32.25
C PRO A 103 22.14 2.58 31.34
N GLU A 104 21.92 1.37 31.86
CA GLU A 104 22.00 0.11 31.12
C GLU A 104 20.94 -0.03 30.01
N GLU A 105 19.77 0.59 30.18
CA GLU A 105 18.63 0.47 29.24
C GLU A 105 18.74 1.43 28.04
N ARG A 106 19.88 1.40 27.36
CA ARG A 106 20.23 2.37 26.30
C ARG A 106 19.15 2.50 25.21
N TYR A 107 18.60 1.38 24.74
CA TYR A 107 17.59 1.38 23.68
C TYR A 107 16.30 2.09 24.11
N TYR A 108 15.84 1.82 25.33
CA TYR A 108 14.63 2.42 25.88
C TYR A 108 14.80 3.92 26.10
N ASN A 109 15.91 4.33 26.73
CA ASN A 109 16.22 5.73 26.99
C ASN A 109 16.33 6.57 25.70
N TYR A 110 16.97 6.01 24.67
CA TYR A 110 17.02 6.64 23.35
C TYR A 110 15.64 6.74 22.71
N TYR A 111 14.84 5.66 22.74
CA TYR A 111 13.49 5.67 22.19
C TYR A 111 12.61 6.73 22.85
N GLN A 112 12.66 6.85 24.17
CA GLN A 112 11.90 7.84 24.93
C GLN A 112 12.28 9.28 24.58
N TYR A 113 13.59 9.56 24.54
CA TYR A 113 14.11 10.87 24.14
C TYR A 113 13.65 11.28 22.74
N TYR A 114 13.79 10.39 21.76
CA TYR A 114 13.39 10.70 20.38
C TYR A 114 11.87 10.79 20.25
N ARG A 115 11.11 9.85 20.84
CA ARG A 115 9.65 9.84 20.79
C ARG A 115 9.08 11.19 21.19
N ARG A 116 9.56 11.81 22.27
CA ARG A 116 9.04 13.12 22.70
C ARG A 116 9.35 14.26 21.74
N ARG A 117 10.52 14.23 21.09
CA ARG A 117 10.94 15.26 20.14
C ARG A 117 10.33 15.10 18.74
N VAL A 118 10.10 13.86 18.31
CA VAL A 118 9.69 13.54 16.94
C VAL A 118 8.26 12.98 16.83
N ALA A 119 7.58 12.72 17.95
CA ALA A 119 6.21 12.21 17.91
C ALA A 119 5.32 13.19 17.13
N PRO A 120 4.61 12.69 16.10
CA PRO A 120 3.68 13.52 15.36
C PRO A 120 2.59 14.03 16.31
N LYS A 121 2.32 15.33 16.26
CA LYS A 121 1.23 15.95 17.03
C LYS A 121 -0.16 15.51 16.55
N VAL A 122 -0.25 14.92 15.35
CA VAL A 122 -1.48 14.40 14.76
C VAL A 122 -1.52 12.88 14.89
N ASP A 123 -2.70 12.34 15.20
CA ASP A 123 -2.90 10.90 15.23
C ASP A 123 -2.71 10.33 13.82
N VAL A 124 -1.76 9.41 13.70
CA VAL A 124 -1.41 8.72 12.45
C VAL A 124 -2.63 8.03 11.83
N ARG A 125 -3.58 7.59 12.66
CA ARG A 125 -4.83 6.94 12.19
C ARG A 125 -5.66 7.86 11.30
N ILE A 126 -5.75 9.14 11.65
CA ILE A 126 -6.50 10.13 10.86
C ILE A 126 -5.85 10.29 9.48
N VAL A 127 -4.52 10.38 9.45
CA VAL A 127 -3.76 10.48 8.19
C VAL A 127 -3.99 9.25 7.31
N ILE A 128 -4.02 8.05 7.89
CA ILE A 128 -4.31 6.81 7.17
C ILE A 128 -5.73 6.83 6.58
N VAL A 129 -6.74 7.23 7.35
CA VAL A 129 -8.13 7.30 6.86
C VAL A 129 -8.25 8.30 5.71
N VAL A 130 -7.67 9.49 5.85
CA VAL A 130 -7.71 10.53 4.82
C VAL A 130 -7.02 10.06 3.55
N THR A 131 -5.85 9.42 3.65
CA THR A 131 -5.13 8.91 2.47
C THR A 131 -5.90 7.79 1.77
N ILE A 132 -6.53 6.87 2.51
CA ILE A 132 -7.41 5.82 1.95
C ILE A 132 -8.61 6.43 1.21
N CYS A 133 -9.25 7.45 1.79
CA CYS A 133 -10.36 8.16 1.15
C CYS A 133 -9.91 8.81 -0.16
N LEU A 134 -8.77 9.52 -0.16
CA LEU A 134 -8.22 10.17 -1.35
C LEU A 134 -7.89 9.16 -2.46
N ILE A 135 -7.24 8.04 -2.11
CA ILE A 135 -6.94 6.97 -3.06
C ILE A 135 -8.23 6.39 -3.63
N SER A 136 -9.25 6.17 -2.80
CA SER A 136 -10.53 5.61 -3.24
C SER A 136 -11.30 6.55 -4.17
N ILE A 137 -11.27 7.86 -3.92
CA ILE A 137 -11.83 8.88 -4.81
C ILE A 137 -11.09 8.88 -6.14
N PHE A 138 -9.76 8.87 -6.11
CA PHE A 138 -8.95 8.82 -7.33
C PHE A 138 -9.22 7.55 -8.14
N GLN A 139 -9.34 6.39 -7.49
CA GLN A 139 -9.72 5.13 -8.14
C GLN A 139 -11.07 5.21 -8.82
N TYR A 140 -12.09 5.79 -8.16
CA TYR A 140 -13.42 5.95 -8.73
C TYR A 140 -13.41 6.87 -9.96
N ILE A 141 -12.71 8.00 -9.88
CA ILE A 141 -12.55 8.92 -11.02
C ILE A 141 -11.81 8.23 -12.17
N SER A 142 -10.72 7.53 -11.88
CA SER A 142 -9.95 6.77 -12.89
C SER A 142 -10.80 5.69 -13.56
N ALA A 143 -11.61 4.96 -12.79
CA ALA A 143 -12.52 3.94 -13.33
C ALA A 143 -13.59 4.56 -14.24
N GLN A 144 -14.16 5.71 -13.84
CA GLN A 144 -15.11 6.45 -14.67
C GLN A 144 -14.46 6.91 -15.99
N GLN A 145 -13.23 7.42 -15.96
CA GLN A 145 -12.53 7.82 -17.18
C GLN A 145 -12.30 6.64 -18.14
N LYS A 146 -11.83 5.49 -17.62
CA LYS A 146 -11.65 4.28 -18.42
C LYS A 146 -12.96 3.82 -19.05
N TYR A 147 -14.04 3.79 -18.27
CA TYR A 147 -15.35 3.40 -18.77
C TYR A 147 -15.81 4.30 -19.93
N GLN A 148 -15.65 5.63 -19.80
CA GLN A 148 -15.99 6.58 -20.86
C GLN A 148 -15.12 6.39 -22.11
N GLU A 149 -13.82 6.12 -21.94
CA GLU A 149 -12.92 5.83 -23.06
C GLU A 149 -13.36 4.57 -23.81
N ALA A 150 -13.68 3.50 -23.10
CA ALA A 150 -14.17 2.25 -23.69
C ALA A 150 -15.49 2.44 -24.46
N LEU A 151 -16.44 3.19 -23.90
CA LEU A 151 -17.67 3.56 -24.59
C LEU A 151 -17.37 4.35 -25.88
N SER A 152 -16.49 5.36 -25.79
CA SER A 152 -16.11 6.17 -26.95
C SER A 152 -15.44 5.35 -28.06
N TYR A 153 -14.64 4.34 -27.68
CA TYR A 153 -14.01 3.42 -28.61
C TYR A 153 -15.05 2.53 -29.31
N ALA A 154 -15.99 1.99 -28.53
CA ALA A 154 -17.07 1.17 -29.08
C ALA A 154 -17.98 1.97 -30.03
N PHE A 155 -18.26 3.25 -29.73
CA PHE A 155 -19.01 4.13 -30.64
C PHE A 155 -18.31 4.38 -31.96
N LYS A 156 -16.99 4.48 -31.96
CA LYS A 156 -16.20 4.68 -33.19
C LYS A 156 -16.22 3.44 -34.07
N GLN A 157 -16.23 2.25 -33.48
CA GLN A 157 -16.14 1.01 -34.23
C GLN A 157 -17.48 0.65 -34.91
N GLU A 158 -17.45 0.51 -36.23
CA GLU A 158 -18.64 0.25 -37.05
C GLU A 158 -19.37 -1.04 -36.67
N LYS A 159 -18.65 -2.09 -36.27
CA LYS A 159 -19.21 -3.37 -35.82
C LYS A 159 -20.23 -3.22 -34.68
N TYR A 160 -19.95 -2.37 -33.68
CA TYR A 160 -20.88 -2.15 -32.56
C TYR A 160 -22.06 -1.28 -32.96
N ARG A 161 -21.84 -0.29 -33.83
CA ARG A 161 -22.92 0.55 -34.38
C ARG A 161 -23.93 -0.26 -35.18
N LEU A 162 -23.46 -1.20 -36.00
CA LEU A 162 -24.33 -2.09 -36.79
C LEU A 162 -25.19 -2.96 -35.87
N ARG A 163 -24.58 -3.62 -34.88
CA ARG A 163 -25.30 -4.41 -33.86
C ARG A 163 -26.33 -3.58 -33.10
N ALA A 164 -25.99 -2.34 -32.74
CA ALA A 164 -26.92 -1.46 -32.05
C ALA A 164 -28.13 -1.07 -32.90
N LYS A 165 -27.94 -0.85 -34.21
CA LYS A 165 -29.04 -0.61 -35.15
C LYS A 165 -29.92 -1.85 -35.33
N GLU A 166 -29.34 -3.04 -35.35
CA GLU A 166 -30.10 -4.30 -35.41
C GLU A 166 -30.98 -4.48 -34.17
N VAL A 167 -30.42 -4.23 -32.98
CA VAL A 167 -31.17 -4.27 -31.72
C VAL A 167 -32.24 -3.18 -31.66
N ALA A 168 -31.96 -1.97 -32.17
CA ALA A 168 -32.96 -0.91 -32.26
C ALA A 168 -34.16 -1.33 -33.12
N LYS A 169 -33.89 -1.97 -34.27
CA LYS A 169 -34.93 -2.53 -35.14
C LYS A 169 -35.73 -3.64 -34.46
N GLN A 170 -35.07 -4.52 -33.70
CA GLN A 170 -35.74 -5.55 -32.90
C GLN A 170 -36.66 -4.95 -31.82
N ARG A 171 -36.28 -3.81 -31.23
CA ARG A 171 -37.08 -3.05 -30.27
C ARG A 171 -38.18 -2.20 -30.92
N GLY A 172 -38.34 -2.25 -32.24
CA GLY A 172 -39.32 -1.46 -32.99
C GLY A 172 -38.95 0.02 -33.12
N ILE A 173 -37.71 0.41 -32.81
CA ILE A 173 -37.23 1.79 -32.91
C ILE A 173 -36.70 2.02 -34.32
N ASN A 174 -37.44 2.78 -35.12
CA ASN A 174 -37.06 3.08 -36.50
C ASN A 174 -36.12 4.29 -36.56
N LEU A 175 -34.83 4.03 -36.79
CA LEU A 175 -33.78 5.07 -36.81
C LEU A 175 -33.71 5.86 -38.13
N ASP A 176 -34.45 5.44 -39.16
CA ASP A 176 -34.35 5.96 -40.53
C ASP A 176 -35.48 6.95 -40.93
N ASP A 177 -36.46 7.23 -40.06
CA ASP A 177 -37.69 8.01 -40.36
C ASP A 177 -37.52 9.55 -40.36
N GLY A 178 -36.40 10.06 -40.90
CA GLY A 178 -36.03 11.48 -40.87
C GLY A 178 -36.19 12.24 -42.19
N ARG A 179 -37.39 12.34 -42.78
CA ARG A 179 -37.64 13.26 -43.93
C ARG A 179 -38.31 14.55 -43.45
N GLY A 180 -37.53 15.63 -43.24
CA GLY A 180 -38.09 16.97 -42.94
C GLY A 180 -37.08 18.00 -42.41
N LYS A 181 -37.56 19.22 -42.11
CA LYS A 181 -36.77 20.40 -41.65
C LYS A 181 -35.98 20.19 -40.34
N SER A 182 -36.20 19.08 -39.61
CA SER A 182 -35.57 18.74 -38.33
C SER A 182 -34.49 17.64 -38.42
N LYS A 183 -33.84 17.50 -39.59
CA LYS A 183 -32.86 16.43 -39.87
C LYS A 183 -31.72 16.33 -38.84
N LYS A 184 -31.27 17.47 -38.30
CA LYS A 184 -30.18 17.52 -37.32
C LYS A 184 -30.59 16.97 -35.96
N ILE A 185 -31.75 17.38 -35.44
CA ILE A 185 -32.30 16.92 -34.16
C ILE A 185 -32.59 15.42 -34.21
N ASN A 186 -33.20 14.93 -35.31
CA ASN A 186 -33.47 13.50 -35.47
C ASN A 186 -32.18 12.66 -35.55
N LYS A 187 -31.09 13.22 -36.10
CA LYS A 187 -29.78 12.55 -36.13
C LYS A 187 -29.17 12.45 -34.73
N GLU A 188 -29.23 13.53 -33.94
CA GLU A 188 -28.74 13.54 -32.56
C GLU A 188 -29.53 12.54 -31.69
N ILE A 189 -30.85 12.46 -31.85
CA ILE A 189 -31.70 11.48 -31.17
C ILE A 189 -31.32 10.05 -31.59
N ALA A 190 -31.13 9.79 -32.88
CA ALA A 190 -30.71 8.48 -33.38
C ALA A 190 -29.34 8.07 -32.84
N GLU A 191 -28.39 9.01 -32.76
CA GLU A 191 -27.06 8.78 -32.18
C GLU A 191 -27.13 8.51 -30.68
N ALA A 192 -27.98 9.23 -29.93
CA ALA A 192 -28.21 8.99 -28.50
C ALA A 192 -28.87 7.62 -28.23
N VAL A 193 -29.81 7.20 -29.08
CA VAL A 193 -30.42 5.86 -29.01
C VAL A 193 -29.37 4.77 -29.25
N ILE A 194 -28.56 4.91 -30.31
CA ILE A 194 -27.45 3.98 -30.58
C ILE A 194 -26.49 3.95 -29.38
N GLN A 195 -26.23 5.10 -28.76
CA GLN A 195 -25.38 5.21 -27.58
C GLN A 195 -25.92 4.38 -26.40
N SER A 196 -27.20 4.55 -26.08
CA SER A 196 -27.85 3.81 -24.99
C SER A 196 -27.88 2.30 -25.23
N ILE A 197 -28.13 1.86 -26.47
CA ILE A 197 -28.20 0.43 -26.82
C ILE A 197 -26.83 -0.22 -26.69
N ILE A 198 -25.77 0.48 -27.08
CA ILE A 198 -24.40 -0.02 -26.92
C ILE A 198 -24.02 -0.05 -25.43
N GLU A 199 -24.37 0.97 -24.64
CA GLU A 199 -24.12 0.97 -23.20
C GLU A 199 -24.78 -0.23 -22.49
N GLU A 200 -26.01 -0.55 -22.87
CA GLU A 200 -26.78 -1.65 -22.28
C GLU A 200 -26.27 -3.04 -22.70
N ASN A 201 -25.84 -3.18 -23.95
CA ASN A 201 -25.44 -4.49 -24.51
C ASN A 201 -23.93 -4.75 -24.44
N MET A 202 -23.12 -3.79 -24.00
CA MET A 202 -21.68 -3.99 -23.87
C MET A 202 -21.36 -4.55 -22.48
N ASP A 203 -21.15 -5.85 -22.41
CA ASP A 203 -20.63 -6.51 -21.21
C ASP A 203 -19.12 -6.22 -21.07
N ILE A 204 -18.78 -4.99 -20.64
CA ILE A 204 -17.40 -4.58 -20.43
C ILE A 204 -16.91 -5.16 -19.10
N ARG A 205 -16.08 -6.21 -19.19
CA ARG A 205 -15.48 -6.88 -18.04
C ARG A 205 -14.08 -6.33 -17.73
N GLY A 206 -13.65 -6.47 -16.48
CA GLY A 206 -12.30 -6.09 -16.05
C GLY A 206 -12.14 -4.60 -15.76
N GLY A 207 -11.01 -4.01 -16.14
CA GLY A 207 -10.62 -2.63 -15.78
C GLY A 207 -11.43 -1.51 -16.43
N TYR A 208 -12.36 -1.84 -17.32
CA TYR A 208 -13.24 -0.92 -18.05
C TYR A 208 -14.71 -1.11 -17.69
N LYS A 209 -15.03 -1.83 -16.60
CA LYS A 209 -16.40 -2.00 -16.13
C LYS A 209 -17.01 -0.67 -15.67
N LYS A 210 -18.35 -0.62 -15.62
CA LYS A 210 -19.08 0.52 -15.04
C LYS A 210 -18.58 0.77 -13.61
N PRO A 211 -18.19 2.00 -13.27
CA PRO A 211 -17.64 2.26 -11.95
C PRO A 211 -18.71 2.06 -10.89
N SER A 212 -18.30 1.39 -9.83
CA SER A 212 -19.13 1.08 -8.69
C SER A 212 -18.40 1.48 -7.42
N PHE A 213 -19.13 2.03 -6.46
CA PHE A 213 -18.58 2.35 -5.14
C PHE A 213 -18.09 1.10 -4.42
N TYR A 214 -18.69 -0.07 -4.70
CA TYR A 214 -18.32 -1.35 -4.12
C TYR A 214 -16.93 -1.85 -4.54
N ASP A 215 -16.38 -1.32 -5.63
CA ASP A 215 -15.07 -1.72 -6.13
C ASP A 215 -13.92 -0.86 -5.58
N THR A 216 -14.24 0.16 -4.78
CA THR A 216 -13.24 1.05 -4.20
C THR A 216 -12.47 0.36 -3.08
N LEU A 217 -11.21 0.78 -2.89
CA LEU A 217 -10.36 0.27 -1.80
C LEU A 217 -11.00 0.47 -0.43
N LEU A 218 -11.66 1.62 -0.20
CA LEU A 218 -12.38 1.90 1.03
C LEU A 218 -13.47 0.86 1.31
N TRP A 219 -14.32 0.54 0.34
CA TRP A 219 -15.36 -0.47 0.52
C TRP A 219 -14.77 -1.86 0.78
N ASN A 220 -13.71 -2.21 0.03
CA ASN A 220 -13.01 -3.48 0.23
C ASN A 220 -12.45 -3.62 1.64
N ILE A 221 -11.85 -2.57 2.22
CA ILE A 221 -11.36 -2.58 3.60
C ILE A 221 -12.49 -2.79 4.60
N ILE A 222 -13.64 -2.14 4.40
CA ILE A 222 -14.80 -2.25 5.30
C ILE A 222 -15.37 -3.67 5.29
N ILE A 223 -15.47 -4.31 4.12
CA ILE A 223 -16.08 -5.64 3.99
C ILE A 223 -15.09 -6.79 4.20
N LEU A 224 -13.78 -6.54 4.10
CA LEU A 224 -12.71 -7.53 4.32
C LEU A 224 -12.89 -8.34 5.61
N PRO A 225 -13.12 -7.75 6.80
CA PRO A 225 -13.28 -8.54 8.02
C PRO A 225 -14.48 -9.52 7.95
N LEU A 226 -15.59 -9.11 7.32
CA LEU A 226 -16.75 -9.96 7.13
C LEU A 226 -16.46 -11.10 6.15
N ASN A 227 -15.82 -10.78 5.02
CA ASN A 227 -15.44 -11.80 4.04
C ASN A 227 -14.41 -12.78 4.60
N LEU A 228 -13.43 -12.29 5.36
CA LEU A 228 -12.40 -13.12 5.98
C LEU A 228 -13.01 -14.03 7.03
N SER A 229 -13.89 -13.53 7.90
CA SER A 229 -14.55 -14.36 8.92
C SER A 229 -15.42 -15.46 8.28
N ARG A 230 -16.20 -15.11 7.24
CA ARG A 230 -16.98 -16.09 6.47
C ARG A 230 -16.08 -17.14 5.81
N TYR A 231 -14.95 -16.72 5.25
CA TYR A 231 -13.99 -17.63 4.62
C TYR A 231 -13.35 -18.57 5.65
N VAL A 232 -12.91 -18.04 6.79
CA VAL A 232 -12.34 -18.84 7.89
C VAL A 232 -13.37 -19.86 8.38
N TRP A 233 -14.63 -19.45 8.58
CA TRP A 233 -15.70 -20.37 8.94
C TRP A 233 -15.89 -21.49 7.90
N TRP A 234 -16.00 -21.12 6.63
CA TRP A 234 -16.12 -22.08 5.53
C TRP A 234 -14.92 -23.03 5.45
N TYR A 235 -13.71 -22.52 5.67
CA TYR A 235 -12.47 -23.31 5.63
C TYR A 235 -12.37 -24.27 6.82
N CYS A 236 -12.72 -23.83 8.02
CA CYS A 236 -12.82 -24.71 9.19
C CYS A 236 -13.86 -25.80 8.96
N ALA A 237 -15.04 -25.47 8.44
CA ALA A 237 -16.07 -26.44 8.08
C ALA A 237 -15.56 -27.44 7.02
N TRP A 238 -14.85 -26.96 5.99
CA TRP A 238 -14.23 -27.79 4.96
C TRP A 238 -13.22 -28.79 5.55
N ILE A 239 -12.33 -28.34 6.44
CA ILE A 239 -11.34 -29.21 7.10
C ILE A 239 -12.07 -30.29 7.91
N ILE A 240 -13.08 -29.91 8.69
CA ILE A 240 -13.83 -30.87 9.51
C ILE A 240 -14.53 -31.90 8.61
N LYS A 241 -15.18 -31.45 7.53
CA LYS A 241 -15.96 -32.31 6.64
C LYS A 241 -15.08 -33.29 5.84
N TYR A 242 -14.03 -32.80 5.18
CA TYR A 242 -13.28 -33.61 4.23
C TYR A 242 -11.98 -34.21 4.82
N ASN A 243 -11.29 -33.54 5.75
CA ASN A 243 -10.06 -34.09 6.34
C ASN A 243 -10.33 -34.96 7.57
N ILE A 244 -11.27 -34.55 8.44
CA ILE A 244 -11.53 -35.27 9.70
C ILE A 244 -12.58 -36.36 9.50
N ARG A 245 -13.74 -36.02 8.93
CA ARG A 245 -14.84 -36.97 8.71
C ARG A 245 -14.67 -37.86 7.48
N LYS A 246 -13.76 -37.50 6.56
CA LYS A 246 -13.48 -38.23 5.30
C LYS A 246 -14.75 -38.52 4.49
N GLU A 247 -15.67 -37.57 4.45
CA GLU A 247 -16.87 -37.65 3.60
C GLU A 247 -16.48 -37.46 2.12
N ASP A 248 -17.25 -38.04 1.20
CA ASP A 248 -17.07 -37.83 -0.23
C ASP A 248 -17.32 -36.36 -0.61
N TYR A 249 -16.59 -35.86 -1.61
CA TYR A 249 -16.75 -34.48 -2.07
C TYR A 249 -18.15 -34.25 -2.66
N ASP A 250 -18.87 -33.27 -2.13
CA ASP A 250 -20.13 -32.80 -2.72
C ASP A 250 -19.87 -32.16 -4.09
N GLU A 251 -20.93 -31.99 -4.88
CA GLU A 251 -20.84 -31.33 -6.19
C GLU A 251 -20.27 -29.91 -6.08
N GLU A 252 -20.68 -29.12 -5.09
CA GLU A 252 -20.14 -27.77 -4.87
C GLU A 252 -18.63 -27.79 -4.53
N ALA A 253 -18.21 -28.78 -3.76
CA ALA A 253 -16.80 -28.99 -3.40
C ALA A 253 -15.96 -29.43 -4.61
N LYS A 254 -16.51 -30.31 -5.45
CA LYS A 254 -15.89 -30.70 -6.74
C LYS A 254 -15.74 -29.49 -7.66
N LEU A 255 -16.78 -28.67 -7.80
CA LEU A 255 -16.73 -27.43 -8.59
C LEU A 255 -15.70 -26.43 -8.05
N TYR A 256 -15.57 -26.29 -6.73
CA TYR A 256 -14.53 -25.47 -6.11
C TYR A 256 -13.11 -25.97 -6.45
N LEU A 257 -12.89 -27.29 -6.38
CA LEU A 257 -11.60 -27.90 -6.73
C LEU A 257 -11.27 -27.74 -8.21
N ILE A 258 -12.24 -27.98 -9.10
CA ILE A 258 -12.09 -27.77 -10.56
C ILE A 258 -11.71 -26.32 -10.84
N ARG A 259 -12.46 -25.36 -10.29
CA ARG A 259 -12.16 -23.92 -10.45
C ARG A 259 -10.74 -23.59 -9.99
N LYS A 260 -10.32 -24.15 -8.84
CA LYS A 260 -8.99 -23.92 -8.27
C LYS A 260 -7.89 -24.50 -9.16
N LYS A 261 -8.09 -25.70 -9.72
CA LYS A 261 -7.13 -26.35 -10.64
C LYS A 261 -7.02 -25.63 -11.97
N MET A 262 -8.12 -25.12 -12.50
CA MET A 262 -8.13 -24.32 -13.73
C MET A 262 -7.57 -22.89 -13.55
N GLY A 263 -7.35 -22.44 -12.31
CA GLY A 263 -6.87 -21.07 -12.04
C GLY A 263 -7.89 -19.99 -12.42
N LEU A 264 -9.18 -20.33 -12.51
CA LEU A 264 -10.22 -19.40 -12.95
C LEU A 264 -10.67 -18.49 -11.80
N SER A 265 -10.80 -17.19 -12.10
CA SER A 265 -11.45 -16.26 -11.17
C SER A 265 -12.93 -16.65 -10.99
N GLY A 266 -13.52 -16.31 -9.85
CA GLY A 266 -14.90 -16.70 -9.54
C GLY A 266 -15.92 -16.16 -10.55
N SER A 267 -15.70 -14.95 -11.06
CA SER A 267 -16.53 -14.37 -12.10
C SER A 267 -16.37 -15.08 -13.45
N MET A 268 -15.15 -15.50 -13.81
CA MET A 268 -14.91 -16.25 -15.04
C MET A 268 -15.54 -17.65 -14.98
N PHE A 269 -15.44 -18.30 -13.82
CA PHE A 269 -16.05 -19.61 -13.60
C PHE A 269 -17.59 -19.55 -13.59
N ASN A 270 -18.18 -18.53 -12.96
CA ASN A 270 -19.63 -18.35 -12.94
C ASN A 270 -20.20 -17.97 -14.32
N ALA A 271 -19.38 -17.43 -15.22
CA ALA A 271 -19.78 -17.11 -16.58
C ALA A 271 -19.83 -18.34 -17.50
N LEU A 272 -19.30 -19.48 -17.08
CA LEU A 272 -19.42 -20.74 -17.80
C LEU A 272 -20.88 -21.19 -17.80
N THR A 273 -21.32 -21.71 -18.95
CA THR A 273 -22.64 -22.31 -19.07
C THR A 273 -22.79 -23.49 -18.11
N GLU A 274 -24.03 -23.79 -17.71
CA GLU A 274 -24.28 -24.95 -16.85
C GLU A 274 -23.87 -26.26 -17.52
N GLU A 275 -23.98 -26.34 -18.84
CA GLU A 275 -23.54 -27.47 -19.66
C GLU A 275 -22.02 -27.68 -19.58
N GLU A 276 -21.22 -26.61 -19.68
CA GLU A 276 -19.77 -26.70 -19.53
C GLU A 276 -19.38 -27.14 -18.11
N ARG A 277 -20.05 -26.60 -17.09
CA ARG A 277 -19.81 -26.98 -15.68
C ARG A 277 -20.17 -28.45 -15.43
N ALA A 278 -21.26 -28.94 -16.00
CA ALA A 278 -21.66 -30.34 -15.95
C ALA A 278 -20.67 -31.24 -16.70
N GLY A 279 -20.16 -30.79 -17.85
CA GLY A 279 -19.11 -31.50 -18.61
C GLY A 279 -17.83 -31.68 -17.79
N TYR A 280 -17.40 -30.64 -17.08
CA TYR A 280 -16.22 -30.71 -16.20
C TYR A 280 -16.41 -31.65 -15.01
N LEU A 281 -17.63 -31.78 -14.50
CA LEU A 281 -17.97 -32.76 -13.48
C LEU A 281 -17.98 -34.19 -14.07
N ALA A 282 -18.51 -34.38 -15.29
CA ALA A 282 -18.53 -35.67 -15.95
C ALA A 282 -17.13 -36.19 -16.29
N GLU A 283 -16.20 -35.30 -16.65
CA GLU A 283 -14.80 -35.63 -16.92
C GLU A 283 -13.94 -35.78 -15.65
N GLU A 284 -14.55 -35.66 -14.46
CA GLU A 284 -13.89 -35.80 -13.16
C GLU A 284 -12.66 -34.89 -12.97
N LEU A 285 -12.70 -33.66 -13.50
CA LEU A 285 -11.55 -32.73 -13.52
C LEU A 285 -11.08 -32.27 -12.13
N TRP A 286 -11.74 -32.69 -11.05
CA TRP A 286 -11.24 -32.50 -9.68
C TRP A 286 -10.08 -33.46 -9.33
N LYS A 287 -9.89 -34.55 -10.09
CA LYS A 287 -8.76 -35.48 -9.96
C LYS A 287 -7.59 -35.00 -10.82
N GLU A 288 -6.37 -35.11 -10.30
CA GLU A 288 -5.18 -34.57 -10.97
C GLU A 288 -4.89 -35.23 -12.31
N GLU A 289 -4.93 -36.57 -12.36
CA GLU A 289 -4.63 -37.32 -13.58
C GLU A 289 -5.66 -37.05 -14.70
N ALA A 290 -6.92 -36.83 -14.34
CA ALA A 290 -7.98 -36.48 -15.29
C ALA A 290 -7.78 -35.06 -15.83
N TYR A 291 -7.41 -34.13 -14.94
CA TYR A 291 -7.13 -32.75 -15.32
C TYR A 291 -5.92 -32.63 -16.25
N GLU A 292 -4.82 -33.33 -15.98
CA GLU A 292 -3.64 -33.32 -16.85
C GLU A 292 -3.97 -33.86 -18.25
N LYS A 293 -4.66 -35.01 -18.33
CA LYS A 293 -5.09 -35.56 -19.63
C LYS A 293 -6.00 -34.61 -20.40
N TRP A 294 -6.92 -33.95 -19.70
CA TRP A 294 -7.80 -32.97 -20.31
C TRP A 294 -7.04 -31.74 -20.82
N LYS A 295 -6.09 -31.24 -20.01
CA LYS A 295 -5.26 -30.10 -20.35
C LYS A 295 -4.39 -30.39 -21.58
N ASP A 296 -3.74 -31.54 -21.62
CA ASP A 296 -2.92 -31.97 -22.76
C ASP A 296 -3.76 -32.08 -24.03
N LYS A 297 -4.94 -32.70 -23.94
CA LYS A 297 -5.90 -32.81 -25.06
C LYS A 297 -6.36 -31.43 -25.54
N ARG A 298 -6.59 -30.48 -24.64
CA ARG A 298 -6.98 -29.10 -24.97
C ARG A 298 -5.85 -28.34 -25.66
N GLU A 299 -4.63 -28.46 -25.15
CA GLU A 299 -3.44 -27.82 -25.74
C GLU A 299 -3.12 -28.37 -27.14
N GLU A 300 -3.29 -29.68 -27.34
CA GLU A 300 -3.13 -30.31 -28.65
C GLU A 300 -4.19 -29.83 -29.65
N LEU A 301 -5.46 -29.79 -29.25
CA LEU A 301 -6.54 -29.24 -30.09
C LEU A 301 -6.32 -27.77 -30.45
N GLU A 302 -5.82 -26.95 -29.53
CA GLU A 302 -5.48 -25.55 -29.82
C GLU A 302 -4.28 -25.44 -30.76
N ARG A 303 -3.26 -26.29 -30.57
CA ARG A 303 -2.10 -26.39 -31.47
C ARG A 303 -2.52 -26.80 -32.88
N GLU A 304 -3.43 -27.76 -33.03
CA GLU A 304 -3.99 -28.16 -34.32
C GLU A 304 -4.81 -27.04 -34.97
N LYS A 305 -5.66 -26.34 -34.21
CA LYS A 305 -6.43 -25.19 -34.69
C LYS A 305 -5.50 -24.06 -35.16
N LEU A 306 -4.46 -23.75 -34.39
CA LEU A 306 -3.43 -22.79 -34.78
C LEU A 306 -2.71 -23.26 -36.03
N ALA A 307 -2.24 -24.51 -36.08
CA ALA A 307 -1.58 -25.11 -37.25
C ALA A 307 -2.46 -25.05 -38.50
N ASN A 308 -3.77 -25.23 -38.37
CA ASN A 308 -4.73 -25.14 -39.47
C ASN A 308 -5.09 -23.69 -39.85
N SER A 309 -4.94 -22.73 -38.94
CA SER A 309 -5.26 -21.34 -39.22
C SER A 309 -4.31 -20.72 -40.26
N GLY A 310 -4.88 -20.11 -41.30
CA GLY A 310 -4.10 -19.45 -42.35
C GLY A 310 -3.22 -18.31 -41.82
N ALA A 311 -3.65 -17.64 -40.74
CA ALA A 311 -2.89 -16.59 -40.08
C ALA A 311 -1.61 -17.10 -39.42
N TYR A 312 -1.67 -18.23 -38.71
CA TYR A 312 -0.50 -18.85 -38.09
C TYR A 312 0.47 -19.42 -39.14
N LYS A 313 -0.04 -20.04 -40.22
CA LYS A 313 0.81 -20.47 -41.35
C LYS A 313 1.52 -19.30 -42.05
N ARG A 314 0.92 -18.10 -42.08
CA ARG A 314 1.57 -16.86 -42.57
C ARG A 314 2.63 -16.36 -41.58
N TYR A 315 2.33 -16.35 -40.28
CA TYR A 315 3.26 -15.97 -39.24
C TYR A 315 4.52 -16.86 -39.22
N ILE A 316 4.37 -18.19 -39.31
CA ILE A 316 5.50 -19.12 -39.40
C ILE A 316 6.35 -18.86 -40.65
N ARG A 317 5.74 -18.60 -41.81
CA ARG A 317 6.49 -18.24 -43.03
C ARG A 317 7.27 -16.93 -42.87
N TYR A 318 6.67 -15.93 -42.23
CA TYR A 318 7.35 -14.67 -41.90
C TYR A 318 8.54 -14.89 -40.97
N MET A 319 8.35 -15.63 -39.86
CA MET A 319 9.42 -15.96 -38.91
C MET A 319 10.56 -16.74 -39.58
N ARG A 320 10.26 -17.71 -40.45
CA ARG A 320 11.27 -18.47 -41.21
C ARG A 320 12.06 -17.58 -42.18
N ASN A 321 11.41 -16.60 -42.80
CA ASN A 321 12.07 -15.65 -43.69
C ASN A 321 12.90 -14.60 -42.93
N GLN A 322 12.50 -14.22 -41.70
CA GLN A 322 13.27 -13.30 -40.85
C GLN A 322 14.45 -13.96 -40.13
N ALA A 323 14.37 -15.26 -39.82
CA ALA A 323 15.48 -16.00 -39.21
C ALA A 323 16.75 -16.07 -40.09
N GLY A 324 16.62 -15.82 -41.40
CA GLY A 324 17.76 -15.64 -42.31
C GLY A 324 18.33 -14.22 -42.36
N ASN A 325 17.69 -13.25 -41.69
CA ASN A 325 17.97 -11.81 -41.82
C ASN A 325 18.18 -11.10 -40.46
N THR A 326 18.46 -11.86 -39.39
CA THR A 326 18.83 -11.29 -38.08
C THR A 326 20.25 -10.74 -38.15
N ILE A 327 20.38 -9.44 -38.45
CA ILE A 327 21.55 -8.66 -38.04
C ILE A 327 21.46 -8.56 -36.51
N SER A 328 22.32 -9.31 -35.82
CA SER A 328 22.59 -9.16 -34.40
C SER A 328 23.18 -7.76 -34.18
N PHE A 329 22.50 -6.90 -33.42
CA PHE A 329 23.03 -5.58 -33.00
C PHE A 329 23.92 -5.68 -31.75
N LEU A 330 24.60 -6.81 -31.56
CA LEU A 330 25.58 -7.03 -30.51
C LEU A 330 26.75 -7.75 -31.17
N ASP A 331 27.65 -6.95 -31.74
CA ASP A 331 29.10 -7.18 -31.87
C ASP A 331 29.67 -6.07 -32.78
N GLU A 332 30.00 -4.93 -32.17
CA GLU A 332 31.09 -4.03 -32.60
C GLU A 332 31.64 -3.28 -31.39
#